data_AF-A0A182KG89-F1
#
_entry.id   AF-A0A182KG89-F1
#
_cell.length_a   1.000
_cell.length_b   1.000
_cell.length_c   1.000
_cell.angle_alpha   90.00
_cell.angle_beta   90.00
_cell.angle_gamma   90.00
#
_symmetry.space_group_name_H-M   'P 1'
#
loop_
_entity.id
_entity.type
_entity.pdbx_description
1 polymer ?
#
loop_
_entity_poly.entity_id
_entity_poly.type
_entity_poly.pdbx_seq_one_letter_code
_entity_poly.pdbx_strand_id
1 'polypeptide(L)' 'MARGHQKIQSQQKAQEKAAKLKKQQGHGLSDQMKAAQKALVFSCAVCKSQMPDPKTYKQHFENKHPKNDLPADLKDV' A
#
# COMPACT_ATOMS: atom_id res chain seq x y z
N MET A 1 7.62 -11.37 49.41
CA MET A 1 6.82 -11.16 48.17
C MET A 1 7.29 -9.98 47.28
N ALA A 2 8.51 -9.43 47.43
CA ALA A 2 8.98 -8.27 46.64
C ALA A 2 9.54 -8.61 45.23
N ARG A 3 10.05 -9.83 45.03
CA ARG A 3 10.65 -10.26 43.74
C ARG A 3 9.62 -10.49 42.62
N GLY A 4 8.38 -10.81 42.98
CA GLY A 4 7.28 -11.01 42.03
C GLY A 4 6.86 -9.70 41.34
N HIS A 5 6.74 -8.61 42.10
CA HIS A 5 6.37 -7.31 41.55
C HIS A 5 7.42 -6.74 40.60
N GLN A 6 8.71 -6.89 40.91
CA GLN A 6 9.78 -6.49 39.98
C GLN A 6 9.72 -7.26 38.65
N LYS A 7 9.43 -8.57 38.70
CA LYS A 7 9.29 -9.41 37.49
C LYS A 7 8.07 -8.99 36.64
N ILE A 8 6.96 -8.60 37.27
CA ILE A 8 5.76 -8.15 36.55
C ILE A 8 6.00 -6.78 35.91
N GLN A 9 6.61 -5.83 36.63
CA GLN A 9 6.97 -4.53 36.05
C GLN A 9 7.96 -4.66 34.89
N SER A 10 8.95 -5.55 34.98
CA SER A 10 9.90 -5.76 33.88
C SER A 10 9.23 -6.35 32.64
N GLN A 11 8.30 -7.30 32.82
CA GLN A 11 7.54 -7.88 31.70
C GLN A 11 6.62 -6.85 31.04
N GLN A 12 5.90 -6.05 31.83
CA GLN A 12 5.05 -4.97 31.30
C GLN A 12 5.89 -3.96 30.50
N LYS A 13 7.03 -3.52 31.04
CA LYS A 13 7.91 -2.57 30.35
C LYS A 13 8.52 -3.14 29.06
N ALA A 14 8.80 -4.45 29.02
CA ALA A 14 9.29 -5.12 27.82
C ALA A 14 8.19 -5.25 26.74
N GLN A 15 6.98 -5.64 27.14
CA GLN A 15 5.82 -5.72 26.25
C GLN A 15 5.45 -4.35 25.68
N GLU A 16 5.50 -3.29 26.50
CA GLU A 16 5.19 -1.93 26.06
C GLU A 16 6.23 -1.42 25.05
N LYS A 17 7.52 -1.71 25.27
CA LYS A 17 8.59 -1.41 24.30
C LYS A 17 8.40 -2.16 22.98
N ALA A 18 8.07 -3.45 23.03
CA ALA A 18 7.81 -4.25 21.84
C ALA A 18 6.57 -3.76 21.07
N ALA A 19 5.50 -3.36 21.78
CA ALA A 19 4.32 -2.78 21.17
C ALA A 19 4.60 -1.43 20.51
N LYS A 20 5.42 -0.56 21.13
CA LYS A 20 5.87 0.71 20.55
C LYS A 20 6.72 0.48 19.30
N LEU A 21 7.64 -0.49 19.33
CA LEU A 21 8.46 -0.84 18.16
C LEU A 21 7.61 -1.38 17.00
N LYS A 22 6.63 -2.25 17.29
CA LYS A 22 5.69 -2.77 16.28
C LYS A 22 4.83 -1.67 15.66
N LYS A 23 4.36 -0.70 16.46
CA LYS A 23 3.62 0.46 15.95
C LYS A 23 4.49 1.36 15.08
N GLN A 24 5.78 1.51 15.39
CA GLN A 24 6.72 2.27 14.55
C GLN A 24 7.07 1.53 13.24
N GLN A 25 7.13 0.20 13.24
CA GLN A 25 7.38 -0.58 12.02
C GLN A 25 6.23 -0.54 10.99
N GLY A 26 4.98 -0.30 11.41
CA GLY A 26 3.83 -0.23 10.50
C GLY A 26 3.80 0.99 9.57
N HIS A 27 4.63 2.00 9.83
CA HIS A 27 4.80 3.18 8.96
C HIS A 27 6.18 3.21 8.27
N GLY A 28 6.81 2.04 8.13
CA GLY A 28 8.05 1.91 7.38
C GLY A 28 7.86 2.31 5.93
N LEU A 29 8.84 3.01 5.37
CA LEU A 29 8.91 3.38 3.95
C LEU A 29 8.61 2.18 3.04
N SER A 30 9.00 0.96 3.45
CA SER A 30 8.70 -0.29 2.74
C SER A 30 7.21 -0.59 2.59
N ASP A 31 6.40 -0.32 3.61
CA ASP A 31 4.96 -0.61 3.60
C ASP A 31 4.20 0.47 2.82
N GLN A 32 4.64 1.72 2.90
CA GLN A 32 4.14 2.78 2.02
C GLN A 32 4.46 2.51 0.55
N MET A 33 5.69 2.07 0.23
CA MET A 33 6.07 1.71 -1.14
C MET A 33 5.28 0.50 -1.65
N LYS A 34 5.03 -0.51 -0.80
CA LYS A 34 4.17 -1.65 -1.14
C LYS A 34 2.71 -1.24 -1.35
N ALA A 35 2.18 -0.33 -0.54
CA ALA A 35 0.84 0.21 -0.72
C ALA A 35 0.72 1.02 -2.02
N ALA A 36 1.73 1.83 -2.35
CA ALA A 36 1.79 2.58 -3.61
C ALA A 36 1.88 1.66 -4.84
N GLN A 37 2.67 0.58 -4.77
CA GLN A 37 2.71 -0.42 -5.84
C GLN A 37 1.39 -1.17 -5.98
N LYS A 38 0.71 -1.50 -4.87
CA LYS A 38 -0.65 -2.06 -4.91
C LYS A 38 -1.68 -1.09 -5.47
N ALA A 39 -1.46 0.22 -5.34
CA ALA A 39 -2.35 1.22 -5.91
C ALA A 39 -2.23 1.30 -7.44
N LEU A 40 -1.10 0.93 -8.03
CA LEU A 40 -0.88 0.93 -9.49
C LEU A 40 -1.45 -0.34 -10.15
N VAL A 41 -2.78 -0.43 -10.19
CA VAL A 41 -3.49 -1.64 -10.64
C VAL A 41 -3.64 -1.70 -12.17
N PHE A 42 -3.73 -0.56 -12.85
CA PHE A 42 -4.03 -0.52 -14.28
C PHE A 42 -2.78 -0.23 -15.11
N SER A 43 -2.50 -1.06 -16.12
CA SER A 43 -1.41 -0.83 -17.06
C SER A 43 -1.97 -0.54 -18.46
N CYS A 44 -1.46 0.51 -19.10
CA CYS A 44 -1.86 0.85 -20.46
C CYS A 44 -1.37 -0.18 -21.47
N ALA A 45 -2.28 -0.75 -22.26
CA ALA A 45 -1.95 -1.73 -23.29
C ALA A 45 -1.05 -1.16 -24.42
N VAL A 46 -1.08 0.17 -24.64
CA VAL A 46 -0.35 0.81 -25.74
C VAL A 46 1.02 1.33 -25.29
N CYS A 47 1.08 2.12 -24.21
CA CYS A 47 2.31 2.75 -23.75
C CYS A 47 2.87 2.19 -22.45
N LYS A 48 2.23 1.17 -21.86
CA LYS A 48 2.62 0.50 -20.60
C LYS A 48 2.68 1.43 -19.37
N SER A 49 2.13 2.64 -19.45
CA SER A 49 2.00 3.53 -18.29
C SER A 49 1.10 2.90 -17.24
N GLN A 50 1.54 2.91 -15.98
CA GLN A 50 0.75 2.42 -14.85
C GLN A 50 -0.10 3.55 -14.29
N MET A 51 -1.39 3.29 -14.08
CA MET A 51 -2.38 4.23 -13.55
C MET A 51 -3.05 3.63 -12.32
N PRO A 52 -3.27 4.43 -11.27
CA PRO A 52 -3.83 3.89 -10.04
C PRO A 52 -5.36 3.73 -10.08
N ASP A 53 -6.04 4.51 -10.92
CA ASP A 53 -7.50 4.54 -10.98
C ASP A 53 -8.02 4.31 -12.40
N PRO A 54 -9.15 3.61 -12.58
CA PRO A 54 -9.73 3.37 -13.90
C PRO A 54 -10.21 4.66 -14.57
N LYS A 55 -10.61 5.67 -13.78
CA LYS A 55 -10.98 7.01 -14.29
C LYS A 55 -9.79 7.70 -14.97
N THR A 56 -8.63 7.70 -14.30
CA THR A 56 -7.40 8.29 -14.83
C THR A 56 -6.93 7.51 -16.06
N TYR A 57 -7.11 6.19 -16.05
CA TYR A 57 -6.78 5.33 -17.17
C TYR A 57 -7.66 5.59 -18.41
N LYS A 58 -8.98 5.77 -18.25
CA LYS A 58 -9.89 6.17 -19.32
C LYS A 58 -9.51 7.54 -19.91
N GLN A 59 -9.25 8.52 -19.06
CA GLN A 59 -8.83 9.86 -19.50
C GLN A 59 -7.46 9.82 -20.21
N HIS A 60 -6.55 8.95 -19.78
CA HIS A 60 -5.28 8.71 -20.47
C HIS A 60 -5.52 8.14 -21.87
N PHE A 61 -6.38 7.13 -22.01
CA PHE A 61 -6.68 6.50 -23.29
C PHE A 61 -7.35 7.46 -24.27
N GLU A 62 -8.37 8.20 -23.84
CA GLU A 62 -9.09 9.15 -24.68
C GLU A 62 -8.19 10.28 -25.21
N ASN A 63 -7.24 10.77 -24.39
CA ASN A 63 -6.37 11.89 -24.78
C ASN A 63 -5.09 11.46 -25.52
N LYS A 64 -4.51 10.29 -25.20
CA LYS A 64 -3.22 9.84 -25.76
C LYS A 64 -3.34 8.74 -26.80
N HIS A 65 -4.43 7.98 -26.79
CA HIS A 65 -4.67 6.87 -27.72
C HIS A 65 -6.02 7.01 -28.45
N PRO A 66 -6.32 8.14 -29.11
CA PRO A 66 -7.62 8.41 -29.74
C PRO A 66 -7.94 7.53 -30.96
N LYS A 67 -6.99 6.71 -31.42
CA LYS A 67 -7.14 5.80 -32.56
C LYS A 67 -7.29 4.34 -32.17
N ASN A 68 -7.11 4.00 -30.89
CA ASN A 68 -7.19 2.62 -30.42
C ASN A 68 -8.48 2.43 -29.62
N ASP A 69 -9.21 1.34 -29.91
CA ASP A 69 -10.36 0.94 -29.12
C ASP A 69 -9.96 0.71 -27.66
N LEU A 70 -10.83 1.17 -26.74
CA LEU A 70 -10.66 1.02 -25.30
C LEU A 70 -10.36 -0.46 -24.98
N PRO A 71 -9.23 -0.76 -24.31
CA PRO A 71 -8.84 -2.14 -24.03
C PRO A 71 -9.92 -2.80 -23.16
N ALA A 72 -10.20 -4.08 -23.45
CA ALA A 72 -11.25 -4.84 -22.78
C ALA A 72 -11.07 -4.90 -21.26
N ASP A 73 -9.84 -4.76 -20.76
CA ASP A 73 -9.49 -4.63 -19.34
C ASP A 73 -10.15 -3.43 -18.61
N LEU A 74 -10.67 -2.44 -19.34
CA LEU A 74 -11.44 -1.31 -18.78
C LEU A 74 -12.95 -1.52 -18.78
N LYS A 75 -13.47 -2.59 -19.40
CA LYS A 75 -14.91 -2.85 -19.48
C LYS A 75 -15.47 -3.63 -18.28
N ASP A 76 -14.62 -4.25 -17.49
CA ASP A 76 -15.00 -5.15 -16.38
C ASP A 76 -14.63 -4.61 -14.99
N VAL A 77 -14.37 -3.29 -14.87
CA VAL A 77 -14.18 -2.59 -13.58
C VAL A 77 -15.20 -1.48 -13.41
#